data_AF-A0A3M4N6V1-F1
#
_entry.id   AF-A0A3M4N6V1-F1
#
_cell.length_a   1.000
_cell.length_b   1.000
_cell.length_c   1.000
_cell.angle_alpha   90.00
_cell.angle_beta   90.00
_cell.angle_gamma   90.00
#
_symmetry.space_group_name_H-M   'P 1'
#
loop_
_entity.id
_entity.type
_entity.pdbx_description
1 polymer ?
#
loop_
_entity_poly.entity_id
_entity_poly.type
_entity_poly.pdbx_seq_one_letter_code
_entity_poly.pdbx_strand_id
1 'polypeptide(L)'
;MSAEDFKISWEAEIVPCKSLAGIPLNACAGALDTILSSYRIDTTDKLYRFKNGPTLRLHLYSMDDNGDGGYQFRLSDDEIIHKNLKGTPALSIEVRNKKVFTLTVYNFSFPNDPASDFIYKGSLPGGVKLGSPVSDLLPLTQLEFDEGEEWFYTDRLYGEVEITGWCVPLEDKPNQIITAICVVPDEQP
;
A
#
# COMPACT_ATOMS: atom_id res chain seq x y z
N MET A 1 26.62 -9.78 -5.75
CA MET A 1 25.35 -9.09 -6.04
C MET A 1 25.13 -8.14 -4.88
N SER A 2 25.13 -6.82 -5.10
CA SER A 2 24.84 -5.89 -4.01
C SER A 2 23.39 -6.12 -3.59
N ALA A 3 23.14 -6.34 -2.31
CA ALA A 3 21.80 -6.22 -1.78
C ALA A 3 21.31 -4.81 -2.17
N GLU A 4 20.15 -4.71 -2.82
CA GLU A 4 19.50 -3.43 -3.04
C GLU A 4 19.30 -2.79 -1.66
N ASP A 5 19.97 -1.69 -1.39
CA ASP A 5 19.92 -1.02 -0.08
C ASP A 5 18.85 0.07 -0.15
N PHE A 6 17.60 -0.30 0.15
CA PHE A 6 16.48 0.62 0.24
C PHE A 6 15.99 0.76 1.68
N LYS A 7 15.36 1.90 1.98
CA LYS A 7 14.85 2.23 3.31
C LYS A 7 13.34 2.34 3.25
N ILE A 8 12.69 1.61 4.16
CA ILE A 8 11.24 1.65 4.30
C ILE A 8 10.86 2.83 5.21
N SER A 9 9.99 3.70 4.71
CA SER A 9 9.50 4.86 5.44
C SER A 9 8.01 5.08 5.19
N TRP A 10 7.29 5.42 6.26
CA TRP A 10 5.85 5.63 6.26
C TRP A 10 5.40 6.96 5.61
N GLU A 11 6.37 7.82 5.32
CA GLU A 11 6.19 9.14 4.70
C GLU A 11 6.85 9.21 3.32
N ALA A 12 7.44 8.11 2.82
CA ALA A 12 8.04 8.09 1.50
C ALA A 12 6.98 8.39 0.43
N GLU A 13 7.35 9.10 -0.63
CA GLU A 13 6.43 9.32 -1.74
C GLU A 13 6.08 8.00 -2.43
N ILE A 14 4.88 7.95 -3.02
CA ILE A 14 4.46 6.86 -3.88
C ILE A 14 4.94 7.21 -5.28
N VAL A 15 5.79 6.35 -5.85
CA VAL A 15 6.32 6.53 -7.20
C VAL A 15 5.67 5.47 -8.09
N PRO A 16 4.71 5.85 -8.95
CA PRO A 16 4.02 4.92 -9.84
C PRO A 16 5.00 4.05 -10.62
N CYS A 17 4.62 2.78 -10.84
CA CYS A 17 5.44 1.75 -11.48
C CYS A 17 6.80 1.42 -10.82
N LYS A 18 7.17 2.06 -9.71
CA LYS A 18 8.53 1.97 -9.16
C LYS A 18 8.57 1.60 -7.69
N SER A 19 7.86 2.31 -6.83
CA SER A 19 7.95 2.08 -5.39
C SER A 19 6.80 2.65 -4.59
N LEU A 20 6.59 2.05 -3.41
CA LEU A 20 5.69 2.53 -2.37
C LEU A 20 6.34 2.27 -1.02
N ALA A 21 6.20 3.21 -0.07
CA ALA A 21 6.89 3.20 1.23
C ALA A 21 8.43 3.11 1.13
N GLY A 22 9.00 3.43 -0.03
CA GLY A 22 10.42 3.22 -0.33
C GLY A 22 10.79 1.78 -0.68
N ILE A 23 9.84 0.86 -0.74
CA ILE A 23 10.02 -0.52 -1.22
C ILE A 23 9.96 -0.49 -2.75
N PRO A 24 11.02 -0.91 -3.47
CA PRO A 24 10.98 -0.99 -4.92
C PRO A 24 10.14 -2.18 -5.39
N LEU A 25 9.36 -1.97 -6.43
CA LEU A 25 8.85 -3.06 -7.26
C LEU A 25 10.02 -3.79 -7.90
N ASN A 26 9.82 -5.07 -8.23
CA ASN A 26 10.83 -6.01 -8.73
C ASN A 26 12.00 -6.31 -7.79
N ALA A 27 12.02 -5.74 -6.57
CA ALA A 27 13.04 -6.06 -5.58
C ALA A 27 13.02 -7.55 -5.26
N CYS A 28 14.22 -8.13 -5.08
CA CYS A 28 14.35 -9.55 -4.74
C CYS A 28 13.71 -9.85 -3.38
N ALA A 29 12.92 -10.92 -3.29
CA ALA A 29 12.27 -11.35 -2.05
C ALA A 29 13.25 -11.56 -0.89
N GLY A 30 14.44 -12.11 -1.16
CA GLY A 30 15.47 -12.29 -0.13
C GLY A 30 16.08 -10.96 0.37
N ALA A 31 16.18 -9.96 -0.51
CA ALA A 31 16.60 -8.61 -0.11
C ALA A 31 15.52 -7.93 0.73
N LEU A 32 14.25 -8.05 0.29
CA LEU A 32 13.09 -7.57 1.06
C LEU A 32 13.05 -8.18 2.46
N ASP A 33 13.18 -9.50 2.59
CA ASP A 33 13.17 -10.20 3.88
C ASP A 33 14.28 -9.70 4.83
N THR A 34 15.49 -9.53 4.27
CA THR A 34 16.63 -8.97 5.01
C THR A 34 16.34 -7.56 5.51
N ILE A 35 15.75 -6.71 4.66
CA ILE A 35 15.43 -5.32 5.01
C ILE A 35 14.29 -5.26 6.02
N LEU A 36 13.20 -6.01 5.82
CA LEU A 36 12.08 -6.09 6.77
C LEU A 36 12.56 -6.52 8.16
N SER A 37 13.46 -7.51 8.21
CA SER A 37 14.06 -7.98 9.47
C SER A 37 14.79 -6.89 10.24
N SER A 38 15.37 -5.90 9.55
CA SER A 38 16.04 -4.75 10.19
C SER A 38 15.08 -3.78 10.89
N TYR A 39 13.79 -3.80 10.53
CA TYR A 39 12.73 -2.99 11.13
C TYR A 39 11.92 -3.74 12.20
N ARG A 40 12.25 -5.01 12.47
CA ARG A 40 11.57 -5.81 13.50
C ARG A 40 12.00 -5.35 14.89
N ILE A 41 11.01 -4.98 15.71
CA ILE A 41 11.23 -4.51 17.09
C ILE A 41 10.82 -5.57 18.13
N ASP A 42 9.95 -6.51 17.77
CA ASP A 42 9.57 -7.65 18.61
C ASP A 42 9.42 -8.91 17.74
N THR A 43 10.06 -9.99 18.16
CA THR A 43 10.06 -11.26 17.41
C THR A 43 8.86 -12.14 17.77
N THR A 44 8.39 -12.09 19.02
CA THR A 44 7.29 -12.91 19.55
C THR A 44 5.97 -12.46 18.95
N ASP A 45 5.69 -11.17 19.05
CA ASP A 45 4.47 -10.55 18.55
C ASP A 45 4.58 -10.11 17.09
N LYS A 46 5.74 -10.38 16.46
CA LYS A 46 6.06 -10.01 15.08
C LYS A 46 5.78 -8.54 14.79
N LEU A 47 6.29 -7.66 15.67
CA LEU A 47 6.10 -6.21 15.56
C LEU A 47 7.24 -5.57 14.79
N TYR A 48 6.87 -4.62 13.95
CA TYR A 48 7.74 -3.86 13.06
C TYR A 48 7.50 -2.37 13.26
N ARG A 49 8.55 -1.56 13.09
CA ARG A 49 8.44 -0.11 13.09
C ARG A 49 9.29 0.47 11.97
N PHE A 50 8.64 0.80 10.86
CA PHE A 50 9.27 1.48 9.74
C PHE A 50 9.60 2.94 10.11
N LYS A 51 10.50 3.56 9.34
CA LYS A 51 10.92 4.94 9.64
C LYS A 51 9.71 5.88 9.59
N ASN A 52 9.53 6.67 10.65
CA ASN A 52 8.43 7.61 10.86
C ASN A 52 7.03 6.96 10.82
N GLY A 53 6.96 5.63 11.01
CA GLY A 53 5.72 4.88 10.96
C GLY A 53 5.19 4.48 12.34
N PRO A 54 3.93 4.00 12.39
CA PRO A 54 3.37 3.35 13.56
C PRO A 54 4.08 2.03 13.88
N THR A 55 3.73 1.46 15.03
CA THR A 55 4.03 0.05 15.28
C THR A 55 3.03 -0.81 14.50
N LEU A 56 3.55 -1.70 13.68
CA LEU A 56 2.75 -2.61 12.86
C LEU A 56 3.00 -4.05 13.31
N ARG A 57 1.96 -4.88 13.24
CA ARG A 57 2.04 -6.32 13.44
C ARG A 57 1.99 -7.02 12.09
N LEU A 58 2.94 -7.91 11.83
CA LEU A 58 2.86 -8.81 10.68
C LEU A 58 1.75 -9.82 10.93
N HIS A 59 0.66 -9.70 10.17
CA HIS A 59 -0.52 -10.54 10.31
C HIS A 59 -0.43 -11.79 9.44
N LEU A 60 -0.04 -11.62 8.17
CA LEU A 60 0.09 -12.70 7.21
C LEU A 60 1.50 -12.69 6.64
N TYR A 61 2.12 -13.87 6.59
CA TYR A 61 3.29 -14.15 5.79
C TYR A 61 3.15 -15.57 5.24
N SER A 62 3.24 -15.69 3.92
CA SER A 62 3.24 -16.97 3.22
C SER A 62 4.14 -16.85 2.00
N MET A 63 4.89 -17.91 1.72
CA MET A 63 5.67 -18.09 0.51
C MET A 63 5.54 -19.55 0.09
N ASP A 64 5.17 -19.79 -1.16
CA ASP A 64 5.13 -21.12 -1.73
C ASP A 64 6.49 -21.55 -2.31
N ASP A 65 6.57 -22.77 -2.85
CA ASP A 65 7.80 -23.31 -3.42
C ASP A 65 8.26 -22.57 -4.71
N ASN A 66 7.33 -21.87 -5.38
CA ASN A 66 7.62 -21.04 -6.55
C ASN A 66 8.18 -19.66 -6.14
N GLY A 67 8.00 -19.29 -4.87
CA GLY A 67 8.34 -17.98 -4.32
C GLY A 67 7.25 -16.94 -4.56
N ASP A 68 6.00 -17.40 -4.64
CA ASP A 68 4.79 -16.59 -4.67
C ASP A 68 4.19 -16.48 -3.26
N GLY A 69 3.67 -15.30 -2.92
CA GLY A 69 3.07 -15.04 -1.64
C GLY A 69 3.17 -13.58 -1.23
N GLY A 70 3.54 -13.29 0.01
CA GLY A 70 3.67 -11.91 0.45
C GLY A 70 3.60 -11.67 1.95
N TYR A 71 3.45 -10.39 2.29
CA TYR A 71 3.40 -9.86 3.64
C TYR A 71 2.19 -8.97 3.80
N GLN A 72 1.46 -9.09 4.91
CA GLN A 72 0.44 -8.12 5.30
C GLN A 72 0.71 -7.61 6.70
N PHE A 73 0.87 -6.30 6.81
CA PHE A 73 1.06 -5.58 8.06
C PHE A 73 -0.24 -4.91 8.47
N ARG A 74 -0.57 -4.93 9.76
CA ARG A 74 -1.70 -4.22 10.36
C ARG A 74 -1.21 -3.31 11.45
N LEU A 75 -1.96 -2.26 11.78
CA LEU A 75 -1.68 -1.47 12.97
C LEU A 75 -1.70 -2.39 14.21
N SER A 76 -0.71 -2.26 15.09
CA SER A 76 -0.59 -3.15 16.26
C SER A 76 -1.63 -2.86 17.35
N ASP A 77 -1.98 -1.57 17.50
CA ASP A 77 -3.03 -1.09 18.39
C ASP A 77 -4.34 -1.06 17.58
N ASP A 78 -5.08 -2.16 17.62
CA ASP A 78 -6.33 -2.30 16.90
C ASP A 78 -7.54 -1.78 17.68
N GLU A 79 -7.36 -1.35 18.93
CA GLU A 79 -8.45 -0.80 19.76
C GLU A 79 -8.82 0.63 19.36
N ILE A 80 -7.87 1.36 18.77
CA ILE A 80 -8.14 2.70 18.23
C ILE A 80 -8.81 2.67 16.85
N ILE A 81 -8.92 1.49 16.23
CA ILE A 81 -9.54 1.30 14.92
C ILE A 81 -11.05 1.09 15.10
N HIS A 82 -11.84 1.83 14.33
CA HIS A 82 -13.28 1.62 14.28
C HIS A 82 -13.63 0.16 13.91
N LYS A 83 -14.59 -0.44 14.62
CA LYS A 83 -14.95 -1.87 14.49
C LYS A 83 -15.15 -2.38 13.06
N ASN A 84 -15.66 -1.55 12.15
CA ASN A 84 -15.92 -1.91 10.75
C ASN A 84 -14.66 -1.99 9.88
N LEU A 85 -13.55 -1.40 10.34
CA LEU A 85 -12.25 -1.39 9.66
C LEU A 85 -11.21 -2.24 10.41
N LYS A 86 -11.61 -2.91 11.50
CA LYS A 86 -10.72 -3.84 12.21
C LYS A 86 -10.33 -4.98 11.25
N GLY A 87 -9.02 -5.21 11.16
CA GLY A 87 -8.45 -6.21 10.26
C GLY A 87 -8.07 -5.67 8.87
N THR A 88 -8.41 -4.43 8.54
CA THR A 88 -7.88 -3.78 7.33
C THR A 88 -6.35 -3.71 7.41
N PRO A 89 -5.61 -4.21 6.39
CA PRO A 89 -4.16 -4.06 6.34
C PRO A 89 -3.76 -2.59 6.35
N ALA A 90 -2.57 -2.28 6.87
CA ALA A 90 -1.93 -0.98 6.69
C ALA A 90 -1.03 -0.97 5.44
N LEU A 91 -0.34 -2.09 5.20
CA LEU A 91 0.53 -2.32 4.04
C LEU A 91 0.45 -3.79 3.64
N SER A 92 0.19 -4.04 2.36
CA SER A 92 0.32 -5.34 1.71
C SER A 92 1.48 -5.31 0.72
N ILE A 93 2.28 -6.36 0.71
CA ILE A 93 3.38 -6.57 -0.23
C ILE A 93 3.15 -7.93 -0.88
N GLU A 94 2.79 -7.94 -2.16
CA GLU A 94 2.70 -9.19 -2.93
C GLU A 94 4.05 -9.50 -3.55
N VAL A 95 4.42 -10.77 -3.52
CA VAL A 95 5.62 -11.28 -4.16
C VAL A 95 5.21 -12.34 -5.17
N ARG A 96 5.70 -12.21 -6.40
CA ARG A 96 5.54 -13.21 -7.46
C ARG A 96 6.89 -13.54 -8.06
N ASN A 97 7.15 -14.81 -8.33
CA ASN A 97 8.42 -15.32 -8.86
C ASN A 97 9.64 -14.76 -8.10
N LYS A 98 9.56 -14.73 -6.76
CA LYS A 98 10.62 -14.23 -5.86
C LYS A 98 10.94 -12.73 -6.01
N LYS A 99 10.02 -11.94 -6.57
CA LYS A 99 10.16 -10.48 -6.71
C LYS A 99 8.92 -9.75 -6.22
N VAL A 100 9.12 -8.60 -5.59
CA VAL A 100 8.02 -7.70 -5.22
C VAL A 100 7.21 -7.37 -6.47
N PHE A 101 5.93 -7.73 -6.46
CA PHE A 101 5.03 -7.60 -7.59
C PHE A 101 4.10 -6.42 -7.41
N THR A 102 3.30 -6.39 -6.34
CA THR A 102 2.45 -5.24 -6.01
C THR A 102 2.72 -4.74 -4.60
N LEU A 103 2.44 -3.47 -4.37
CA LEU A 103 2.50 -2.83 -3.07
C LEU A 103 1.22 -2.03 -2.87
N THR A 104 0.52 -2.29 -1.77
CA THR A 104 -0.77 -1.64 -1.50
C THR A 104 -0.79 -1.05 -0.09
N VAL A 105 -1.16 0.22 0.03
CA VAL A 105 -1.48 0.85 1.32
C VAL A 105 -2.98 1.05 1.42
N TYR A 106 -3.52 0.88 2.63
CA TYR A 106 -4.95 1.03 2.87
C TYR A 106 -5.19 2.04 3.99
N ASN A 107 -6.31 2.74 3.86
CA ASN A 107 -6.88 3.57 4.89
C ASN A 107 -7.74 2.69 5.81
N PHE A 108 -7.22 2.43 7.01
CA PHE A 108 -7.91 1.67 8.05
C PHE A 108 -8.65 2.58 9.06
N SER A 109 -8.96 3.82 8.69
CA SER A 109 -9.55 4.82 9.57
C SER A 109 -10.70 5.58 8.92
N PHE A 110 -11.71 5.99 9.68
CA PHE A 110 -12.60 7.06 9.24
C PHE A 110 -11.99 8.44 9.51
N PRO A 111 -12.48 9.50 8.84
CA PRO A 111 -12.10 10.87 9.16
C PRO A 111 -12.34 11.19 10.65
N ASN A 112 -11.33 11.75 11.31
CA ASN A 112 -11.32 12.12 12.74
C ASN A 112 -11.26 10.95 13.74
N ASP A 113 -11.15 9.70 13.30
CA ASP A 113 -10.83 8.61 14.22
C ASP A 113 -9.38 8.75 14.72
N PRO A 114 -9.06 8.30 15.94
CA PRO A 114 -7.68 8.31 16.44
C PRO A 114 -6.70 7.54 15.54
N ALA A 115 -7.18 6.52 14.81
CA ALA A 115 -6.38 5.75 13.86
C ALA A 115 -5.90 6.59 12.66
N SER A 116 -6.52 7.73 12.37
CA SER A 116 -6.21 8.58 11.21
C SER A 116 -4.80 9.18 11.28
N ASP A 117 -4.26 9.35 12.49
CA ASP A 117 -2.89 9.82 12.69
C ASP A 117 -1.85 8.80 12.21
N PHE A 118 -2.22 7.52 12.10
CA PHE A 118 -1.31 6.43 11.78
C PHE A 118 -1.39 5.93 10.34
N ILE A 119 -2.34 6.41 9.53
CA ILE A 119 -2.42 6.04 8.10
C ILE A 119 -1.14 6.43 7.37
N TYR A 120 -0.81 5.72 6.29
CA TYR A 120 0.33 6.03 5.45
C TYR A 120 0.29 7.48 4.96
N LYS A 121 1.44 8.17 5.01
CA LYS A 121 1.52 9.62 4.79
C LYS A 121 2.09 10.02 3.43
N GLY A 122 2.67 9.07 2.71
CA GLY A 122 3.16 9.30 1.35
C GLY A 122 2.04 9.68 0.38
N SER A 123 2.41 10.45 -0.64
CA SER A 123 1.51 10.88 -1.72
C SER A 123 1.99 10.41 -3.08
N LEU A 124 1.04 10.21 -3.98
CA LEU A 124 1.22 10.12 -5.42
C LEU A 124 1.68 11.48 -6.00
N PRO A 125 2.14 11.51 -7.27
CA PRO A 125 2.32 12.74 -8.02
C PRO A 125 1.09 13.66 -7.95
N GLY A 126 1.30 14.96 -7.87
CA GLY A 126 0.19 15.92 -7.67
C GLY A 126 -0.34 16.00 -6.23
N GLY A 127 0.25 15.26 -5.27
CA GLY A 127 -0.05 15.39 -3.85
C GLY A 127 -1.27 14.60 -3.37
N VAL A 128 -1.81 13.71 -4.22
CA VAL A 128 -2.95 12.83 -3.88
C VAL A 128 -2.47 11.73 -2.92
N LYS A 129 -3.23 11.45 -1.87
CA LYS A 129 -2.86 10.48 -0.83
C LYS A 129 -4.09 9.72 -0.31
N LEU A 130 -3.86 8.74 0.58
CA LEU A 130 -4.95 8.11 1.30
C LEU A 130 -5.85 9.16 2.00
N GLY A 131 -7.16 9.02 1.84
CA GLY A 131 -8.15 9.96 2.36
C GLY A 131 -8.39 11.21 1.50
N SER A 132 -7.61 11.47 0.45
CA SER A 132 -7.97 12.46 -0.58
C SER A 132 -9.23 12.04 -1.33
N PRO A 133 -10.04 12.98 -1.85
CA PRO A 133 -11.07 12.67 -2.85
C PRO A 133 -10.51 11.88 -4.03
N VAL A 134 -11.23 10.87 -4.50
CA VAL A 134 -10.84 10.15 -5.74
C VAL A 134 -10.87 11.10 -6.95
N SER A 135 -11.76 12.09 -6.93
CA SER A 135 -11.87 13.11 -7.99
C SER A 135 -10.64 14.02 -8.12
N ASP A 136 -9.75 14.09 -7.12
CA ASP A 136 -8.49 14.85 -7.19
C ASP A 136 -7.53 14.30 -8.27
N LEU A 137 -7.76 13.08 -8.76
CA LEU A 137 -6.97 12.45 -9.82
C LEU A 137 -7.44 12.85 -11.23
N LEU A 138 -8.69 13.29 -11.42
CA LEU A 138 -9.24 13.63 -12.73
C LEU A 138 -8.44 14.71 -13.49
N PRO A 139 -7.83 15.71 -12.83
CA PRO A 139 -6.94 16.67 -13.50
C PRO A 139 -5.56 16.11 -13.85
N LEU A 140 -5.19 14.95 -13.29
CA LEU A 140 -3.84 14.37 -13.37
C LEU A 140 -3.75 13.20 -14.34
N THR A 141 -4.85 12.47 -14.55
CA THR A 141 -4.90 11.24 -15.33
C THR A 141 -6.34 10.91 -15.76
N GLN A 142 -6.49 10.05 -16.76
CA GLN A 142 -7.76 9.39 -17.02
C GLN A 142 -7.99 8.29 -15.97
N LEU A 143 -9.22 8.19 -15.47
CA LEU A 143 -9.64 7.14 -14.56
C LEU A 143 -10.66 6.24 -15.24
N GLU A 144 -10.34 4.95 -15.32
CA GLU A 144 -11.28 3.91 -15.71
C GLU A 144 -11.73 3.14 -14.47
N PHE A 145 -13.03 2.94 -14.29
CA PHE A 145 -13.56 2.13 -13.19
C PHE A 145 -13.86 0.72 -13.70
N ASP A 146 -13.29 -0.29 -13.06
CA ASP A 146 -13.60 -1.70 -13.29
C ASP A 146 -14.68 -2.14 -12.29
N GLU A 147 -15.86 -2.51 -12.79
CA GLU A 147 -16.99 -2.97 -11.96
C GLU A 147 -16.76 -4.36 -11.35
N GLY A 148 -15.93 -5.21 -11.98
CA GLY A 148 -15.65 -6.56 -11.52
C GLY A 148 -14.67 -6.57 -10.35
N GLU A 149 -13.64 -5.73 -10.44
CA GLU A 149 -12.65 -5.58 -9.37
C GLU A 149 -13.08 -4.55 -8.32
N GLU A 150 -13.91 -3.57 -8.68
CA GLU A 150 -14.31 -2.41 -7.85
C GLU A 150 -13.14 -1.42 -7.61
N TRP A 151 -12.25 -1.27 -8.59
CA TRP A 151 -11.09 -0.38 -8.57
C TRP A 151 -11.11 0.62 -9.73
N PHE A 152 -10.47 1.76 -9.51
CA PHE A 152 -10.12 2.74 -10.52
C PHE A 152 -8.68 2.52 -10.99
N TYR A 153 -8.46 2.64 -12.29
CA TYR A 153 -7.16 2.51 -12.92
C TYR A 153 -6.77 3.83 -13.56
N THR A 154 -5.59 4.33 -13.21
CA THR A 154 -4.99 5.49 -13.86
C THR A 154 -4.41 5.11 -15.22
N ASP A 155 -4.31 6.06 -16.14
CA ASP A 155 -3.68 5.81 -17.43
C ASP A 155 -2.17 5.54 -17.32
N ARG A 156 -1.61 5.06 -18.44
CA ARG A 156 -0.17 4.77 -18.54
C ARG A 156 0.74 5.97 -18.36
N LEU A 157 0.27 7.18 -18.64
CA LEU A 157 1.09 8.39 -18.47
C LEU A 157 1.28 8.72 -16.98
N TYR A 158 0.30 8.37 -16.16
CA TYR A 158 0.36 8.50 -14.71
C TYR A 158 1.02 7.30 -14.02
N GLY A 159 1.06 6.14 -14.69
CA GLY A 159 1.78 4.95 -14.26
C GLY A 159 0.90 3.87 -13.65
N GLU A 160 -0.29 3.67 -14.23
CA GLU A 160 -1.14 2.47 -14.04
C GLU A 160 -1.41 2.13 -12.57
N VAL A 161 -1.50 3.14 -11.72
CA VAL A 161 -1.85 3.01 -10.30
C VAL A 161 -3.29 2.55 -10.19
N GLU A 162 -3.53 1.56 -9.34
CA GLU A 162 -4.87 1.08 -9.00
C GLU A 162 -5.31 1.75 -7.69
N ILE A 163 -6.52 2.27 -7.66
CA ILE A 163 -7.04 3.07 -6.56
C ILE A 163 -8.45 2.60 -6.27
N THR A 164 -8.81 2.41 -5.00
CA THR A 164 -10.22 2.16 -4.64
C THR A 164 -10.70 3.16 -3.60
N GLY A 165 -12.03 3.30 -3.53
CA GLY A 165 -12.75 4.20 -2.65
C GLY A 165 -13.90 3.48 -1.97
N TRP A 166 -15.13 3.71 -2.45
CA TRP A 166 -16.35 3.08 -1.93
C TRP A 166 -16.88 1.97 -2.85
N CYS A 167 -16.01 1.36 -3.65
CA CYS A 167 -16.34 0.24 -4.54
C CYS A 167 -17.44 0.53 -5.56
N VAL A 168 -17.60 1.79 -5.96
CA VAL A 168 -18.61 2.24 -6.93
C VAL A 168 -18.03 3.35 -7.80
N PRO A 169 -18.56 3.54 -9.02
CA PRO A 169 -18.05 4.56 -9.92
C PRO A 169 -18.24 5.99 -9.36
N LEU A 170 -17.47 6.94 -9.89
CA LEU A 170 -17.51 8.35 -9.45
C LEU A 170 -18.86 9.02 -9.76
N GLU A 171 -19.56 8.55 -10.78
CA GLU A 171 -20.90 9.00 -11.16
C GLU A 171 -21.92 8.76 -10.04
N ASP A 172 -21.81 7.62 -9.35
CA ASP A 172 -22.71 7.26 -8.26
C ASP A 172 -22.31 7.91 -6.93
N LYS A 173 -21.00 7.99 -6.68
CA LYS A 173 -20.43 8.59 -5.46
C LYS A 173 -19.26 9.53 -5.81
N PRO A 174 -19.53 10.79 -6.19
CA PRO A 174 -18.48 11.72 -6.61
C PRO A 174 -17.58 12.21 -5.48
N ASN A 175 -18.05 12.09 -4.23
CA ASN A 175 -17.35 12.56 -3.03
C ASN A 175 -16.61 11.43 -2.29
N GLN A 176 -16.45 10.26 -2.92
CA GLN A 176 -15.72 9.16 -2.31
C GLN A 176 -14.24 9.52 -2.13
N ILE A 177 -13.66 9.01 -1.05
CA ILE A 177 -12.25 9.20 -0.73
C ILE A 177 -11.46 7.96 -1.10
N ILE A 178 -10.17 8.12 -1.34
CA ILE A 178 -9.24 7.04 -1.58
C ILE A 178 -9.07 6.22 -0.30
N THR A 179 -9.44 4.94 -0.37
CA THR A 179 -9.35 3.96 0.72
C THR A 179 -8.21 2.97 0.51
N ALA A 180 -7.70 2.79 -0.71
CA ALA A 180 -6.43 2.11 -0.95
C ALA A 180 -5.73 2.64 -2.21
N ILE A 181 -4.41 2.51 -2.22
CA ILE A 181 -3.55 2.82 -3.38
C ILE A 181 -2.63 1.61 -3.58
N CYS A 182 -2.68 1.03 -4.77
CA CYS A 182 -1.83 -0.05 -5.22
C CYS A 182 -0.89 0.45 -6.32
N VAL A 183 0.40 0.18 -6.17
CA VAL A 183 1.36 0.32 -7.27
C VAL A 183 1.70 -1.06 -7.81
N VAL A 184 1.58 -1.17 -9.13
CA VAL A 184 1.91 -2.36 -9.91
C VAL A 184 3.15 -2.08 -10.75
N PRO A 185 3.89 -3.10 -11.23
CA PRO A 185 5.04 -2.86 -12.10
C PRO A 185 4.56 -2.20 -13.39
N ASP A 186 5.40 -1.40 -14.04
CA ASP A 186 5.17 -1.02 -15.45
C ASP A 186 5.06 -2.35 -16.22
N GLU A 187 3.86 -2.75 -16.64
CA GLU A 187 3.74 -3.96 -17.42
C GLU A 187 4.47 -3.73 -18.75
N GLN A 188 5.47 -4.57 -18.99
CA GLN A 188 5.45 -5.36 -20.21
C GLN A 188 5.70 -6.82 -19.86
N PRO A 189 4.94 -7.71 -20.51
CA PRO A 189 5.26 -8.14 -21.88
C PRO A 189 4.70 -7.24 -22.98
#